data_AF-A0A5N6KFN5-F1
#
_entry.id   AF-A0A5N6KFN5-F1
#
_cell.length_a   1.000
_cell.length_b   1.000
_cell.length_c   1.000
_cell.angle_alpha   90.00
_cell.angle_beta   90.00
_cell.angle_gamma   90.00
#
_symmetry.space_group_name_H-M   'P 1'
#
loop_
_entity.id
_entity.type
_entity.pdbx_description
1 polymer ?
#
loop_
_entity_poly.entity_id
_entity_poly.type
_entity_poly.pdbx_seq_one_letter_code
_entity_poly.pdbx_strand_id
1 'polypeptide(L)'
;MRFLSFFSLLLASVAIASPISFPKSQAADSTDLITRTPVASTYVDSAAYSLAIAAHNSLTKNTYYYFTLEWPSGVLIRDDDKETPDELKQLVQRLGFDHIGLVVGYITEREGKKVKGKPLEIARDFKAVVYHMVKIDSETKETKAIHHTYDPTPGKGKDAGLILKWGGQTTKKKDSTVKTAGTDYVANGHSTYSVDSNNCNDFVTAIKKKVQ
;
A
#
# COMPACT_ATOMS: atom_id res chain seq x y z
N MET A 1 22.16 38.21 51.68
CA MET A 1 23.01 38.18 50.47
C MET A 1 22.05 38.20 49.28
N ARG A 2 21.81 39.31 48.55
CA ARG A 2 22.64 39.90 47.46
C ARG A 2 23.03 38.79 46.45
N PHE A 3 22.69 38.80 45.14
CA PHE A 3 22.24 39.80 44.17
C PHE A 3 21.53 39.08 42.99
N LEU A 4 20.41 39.62 42.49
CA LEU A 4 19.98 39.43 41.09
C LEU A 4 20.51 40.63 40.28
N SER A 5 21.20 40.35 39.18
CA SER A 5 21.68 41.37 38.24
C SER A 5 21.00 41.17 36.89
N PHE A 6 20.01 42.02 36.58
CA PHE A 6 19.62 42.30 35.21
C PHE A 6 20.24 43.63 34.80
N PHE A 7 21.14 43.58 33.81
CA PHE A 7 21.75 44.74 33.18
C PHE A 7 21.01 45.00 31.87
N SER A 8 20.28 46.12 31.79
CA SER A 8 19.87 46.73 30.53
C SER A 8 19.78 48.23 30.75
N LEU A 9 20.70 48.97 30.14
CA LEU A 9 20.58 50.42 29.98
C LEU A 9 21.16 50.79 28.61
N LEU A 10 20.32 51.47 27.86
CA LEU A 10 20.55 52.01 26.52
C LEU A 10 21.78 52.92 26.48
N LEU A 11 22.49 52.89 25.37
CA LEU A 11 23.25 54.04 24.88
C LEU A 11 22.75 54.40 23.47
N ALA A 12 22.06 55.54 23.40
CA ALA A 12 21.74 56.20 22.15
C ALA A 12 22.98 56.91 21.62
N SER A 13 23.29 56.74 20.34
CA SER A 13 24.34 57.50 19.65
C SER A 13 23.72 58.15 18.42
N VAL A 14 23.56 59.47 18.50
CA VAL A 14 23.22 60.36 17.39
C VAL A 14 24.40 60.36 16.42
N ALA A 15 24.16 59.98 15.16
CA ALA A 15 25.13 60.15 14.08
C ALA A 15 24.59 61.16 13.07
N ILE A 16 25.43 62.15 12.80
CA ILE A 16 25.22 63.38 12.06
C ILE A 16 25.16 63.08 10.56
N ALA A 17 24.16 63.64 9.87
CA ALA A 17 24.04 63.58 8.43
C ALA A 17 25.18 64.35 7.74
N SER A 18 25.92 63.67 6.88
CA SER A 18 26.85 64.28 5.91
C SER A 18 26.31 64.00 4.50
N PRO A 19 26.33 64.97 3.56
CA PRO A 19 25.78 64.76 2.23
C PRO A 19 26.71 63.84 1.42
N ILE A 20 26.20 62.66 1.05
CA ILE A 20 26.86 61.77 0.09
C ILE A 20 26.37 62.15 -1.30
N SER A 21 27.33 62.54 -2.13
CA SER A 21 27.19 62.83 -3.56
C SER A 21 26.54 61.65 -4.30
N PHE A 22 25.51 61.90 -5.10
CA PHE A 22 24.89 60.88 -5.95
C PHE A 22 25.82 60.52 -7.10
N PRO A 23 26.30 59.26 -7.23
CA PRO A 23 26.88 58.82 -8.47
C PRO A 23 25.80 58.76 -9.55
N LYS A 24 26.14 59.36 -10.69
CA LYS A 24 25.45 59.37 -11.98
C LYS A 24 24.86 57.99 -12.29
N SER A 25 23.58 57.96 -12.65
CA SER A 25 22.81 56.75 -13.00
C SER A 25 23.56 55.87 -14.00
N GLN A 26 24.23 54.83 -13.49
CA GLN A 26 24.61 53.69 -14.28
C GLN A 26 23.36 52.81 -14.35
N ALA A 27 22.90 52.52 -15.56
CA ALA A 27 21.73 51.68 -15.80
C ALA A 27 21.84 50.44 -14.92
N ALA A 28 20.86 50.26 -14.03
CA ALA A 28 20.72 49.03 -13.27
C ALA A 28 20.56 47.91 -14.29
N ASP A 29 21.60 47.08 -14.43
CA ASP A 29 21.42 45.74 -14.99
C ASP A 29 20.30 45.11 -14.18
N SER A 30 19.17 44.87 -14.85
CA SER A 30 18.05 44.15 -14.29
C SER A 30 18.54 42.77 -13.85
N THR A 31 18.88 42.63 -12.57
CA THR A 31 18.89 41.33 -11.92
C THR A 31 17.45 40.96 -11.63
N ASP A 32 16.69 40.70 -12.70
CA ASP A 32 15.37 40.11 -12.58
C ASP A 32 15.52 38.85 -11.75
N LEU A 33 14.84 38.83 -10.59
CA LEU A 33 14.62 37.63 -9.82
C LEU A 33 13.83 36.67 -10.70
N ILE A 34 14.54 35.77 -11.39
CA ILE A 34 13.94 34.63 -12.07
C ILE A 34 13.31 33.77 -10.98
N THR A 35 12.01 33.93 -10.76
CA THR A 35 11.17 32.95 -10.08
C THR A 35 11.22 31.68 -10.92
N ARG A 36 12.14 30.78 -10.59
CA ARG A 36 12.16 29.43 -11.17
C ARG A 36 10.84 28.78 -10.80
N THR A 37 9.91 28.71 -11.77
CA THR A 37 8.69 27.92 -11.61
C THR A 37 9.11 26.53 -11.15
N PRO A 38 8.70 26.07 -9.96
CA PRO A 38 9.03 24.73 -9.53
C PRO A 38 8.44 23.77 -10.56
N VAL A 39 9.29 22.96 -11.18
CA VAL A 39 8.84 21.93 -12.10
C VAL A 39 7.99 20.97 -11.28
N ALA A 40 6.70 20.83 -11.62
CA ALA A 40 5.77 19.97 -10.91
C ALA A 40 6.28 18.52 -10.90
N SER A 41 5.96 17.77 -9.83
CA SER A 41 6.25 16.34 -9.77
C SER A 41 5.26 15.55 -10.62
N THR A 42 5.71 14.44 -11.19
CA THR A 42 4.86 13.47 -11.91
C THR A 42 4.81 12.15 -11.16
N TYR A 43 3.62 11.58 -10.99
CA TYR A 43 3.45 10.28 -10.34
C TYR A 43 3.46 9.14 -11.37
N VAL A 44 4.14 8.06 -11.03
CA VAL A 44 4.15 6.81 -11.80
C VAL A 44 3.67 5.69 -10.91
N ASP A 45 2.52 5.13 -11.23
CA ASP A 45 1.86 4.12 -10.40
C ASP A 45 2.17 2.72 -10.92
N SER A 46 2.54 1.82 -10.01
CA SER A 46 2.53 0.38 -10.31
C SER A 46 1.10 -0.12 -10.59
N ALA A 47 0.99 -1.30 -11.21
CA ALA A 47 -0.31 -1.98 -11.38
C ALA A 47 -0.98 -2.25 -10.01
N ALA A 48 -0.20 -2.68 -9.01
CA ALA A 48 -0.70 -2.96 -7.66
C ALA A 48 -1.24 -1.69 -6.98
N TYR A 49 -0.53 -0.57 -7.05
CA TYR A 49 -0.99 0.70 -6.52
C TYR A 49 -2.25 1.20 -7.24
N SER A 50 -2.28 1.10 -8.58
CA SER A 50 -3.42 1.54 -9.40
C SER A 50 -4.71 0.80 -9.03
N LEU A 51 -4.64 -0.51 -8.75
CA LEU A 51 -5.80 -1.27 -8.29
C LEU A 51 -6.18 -0.95 -6.85
N ALA A 52 -5.19 -0.75 -5.96
CA ALA A 52 -5.46 -0.40 -4.57
C ALA A 52 -6.17 0.96 -4.46
N ILE A 53 -5.70 1.98 -5.20
CA ILE A 53 -6.30 3.33 -5.19
C ILE A 53 -7.67 3.37 -5.85
N ALA A 54 -7.92 2.49 -6.84
CA ALA A 54 -9.24 2.29 -7.42
C ALA A 54 -10.22 1.65 -6.42
N ALA A 55 -9.75 0.71 -5.59
CA ALA A 55 -10.55 0.09 -4.54
C ALA A 55 -10.81 1.03 -3.33
N HIS A 56 -9.87 1.94 -3.03
CA HIS A 56 -10.04 2.97 -2.02
C HIS A 56 -9.15 4.19 -2.32
N ASN A 57 -9.73 5.37 -2.52
CA ASN A 57 -9.02 6.55 -3.04
C ASN A 57 -8.14 7.30 -2.01
N SER A 58 -8.13 6.87 -0.74
CA SER A 58 -7.47 7.60 0.37
C SER A 58 -6.28 6.82 0.93
N LEU A 59 -5.38 6.36 0.05
CA LEU A 59 -4.16 5.63 0.44
C LEU A 59 -2.99 6.59 0.65
N THR A 60 -2.30 6.43 1.78
CA THR A 60 -1.18 7.27 2.22
C THR A 60 0.12 6.48 2.26
N LYS A 61 1.21 7.17 1.92
CA LYS A 61 2.58 6.66 2.00
C LYS A 61 2.90 6.09 3.38
N ASN A 62 3.68 5.00 3.42
CA ASN A 62 4.16 4.34 4.64
C ASN A 62 3.05 3.79 5.55
N THR A 63 1.84 3.64 5.02
CA THR A 63 0.71 3.07 5.74
C THR A 63 0.44 1.66 5.25
N TYR A 64 0.04 0.80 6.20
CA TYR A 64 -0.33 -0.58 5.92
C TYR A 64 -1.84 -0.69 5.71
N TYR A 65 -2.23 -1.53 4.76
CA TYR A 65 -3.61 -1.73 4.36
C TYR A 65 -3.89 -3.21 4.16
N TYR A 66 -5.17 -3.57 4.27
CA TYR A 66 -5.64 -4.87 3.84
C TYR A 66 -6.89 -4.76 2.97
N PHE A 67 -7.00 -5.69 2.04
CA PHE A 67 -8.07 -5.85 1.07
C PHE A 67 -8.48 -7.31 1.03
N THR A 68 -9.64 -7.61 0.47
CA THR A 68 -9.94 -8.96 -0.03
C THR A 68 -9.80 -8.99 -1.54
N LEU A 69 -9.40 -10.13 -2.07
CA LEU A 69 -9.22 -10.40 -3.49
C LEU A 69 -10.13 -11.57 -3.86
N GLU A 70 -11.04 -11.37 -4.79
CA GLU A 70 -12.01 -12.40 -5.17
C GLU A 70 -11.71 -12.91 -6.59
N TRP A 71 -11.76 -14.23 -6.74
CA TRP A 71 -11.76 -14.89 -8.04
C TRP A 71 -13.19 -15.10 -8.50
N PRO A 72 -13.63 -14.42 -9.56
CA PRO A 72 -14.95 -14.63 -10.11
C PRO A 72 -15.05 -16.02 -10.73
N SER A 73 -16.29 -16.45 -10.99
CA SER A 73 -16.52 -17.82 -11.45
C SER A 73 -15.83 -18.14 -12.78
N GLY A 74 -15.21 -19.32 -12.85
CA GLY A 74 -14.49 -19.82 -14.01
C GLY A 74 -13.04 -19.32 -14.11
N VAL A 75 -12.54 -18.57 -13.12
CA VAL A 75 -11.13 -18.17 -13.08
C VAL A 75 -10.28 -19.22 -12.37
N LEU A 76 -9.26 -19.71 -13.07
CA LEU A 76 -8.35 -20.72 -12.54
C LEU A 76 -7.57 -20.22 -11.31
N ILE A 77 -7.64 -20.97 -10.22
CA ILE A 77 -6.79 -20.79 -9.03
C ILE A 77 -5.42 -21.42 -9.32
N ARG A 78 -4.36 -20.61 -9.42
CA ARG A 78 -3.03 -21.02 -9.91
C ARG A 78 -2.13 -21.66 -8.85
N ASP A 79 -2.69 -22.49 -7.96
CA ASP A 79 -1.99 -23.08 -6.78
C ASP A 79 -2.27 -24.57 -6.58
N ASP A 80 -2.41 -25.30 -7.69
CA ASP A 80 -2.71 -26.74 -7.70
C ASP A 80 -3.99 -27.10 -6.93
N ASP A 81 -4.93 -26.17 -6.86
CA ASP A 81 -6.21 -26.39 -6.19
C ASP A 81 -6.98 -27.57 -6.83
N LYS A 82 -7.55 -28.40 -5.95
CA LYS A 82 -8.25 -29.65 -6.26
C LYS A 82 -9.73 -29.59 -5.87
N GLU A 83 -10.30 -28.39 -5.74
CA GLU A 83 -11.75 -28.25 -5.67
C GLU A 83 -12.37 -28.81 -6.96
N THR A 84 -13.39 -29.63 -6.79
CA THR A 84 -14.13 -30.24 -7.91
C THR A 84 -15.12 -29.23 -8.50
N PRO A 85 -15.55 -29.40 -9.76
CA PRO A 85 -16.56 -28.53 -10.36
C PRO A 85 -17.86 -28.43 -9.54
N ASP A 86 -18.28 -29.52 -8.88
CA ASP A 86 -19.47 -29.53 -8.03
C ASP A 86 -19.26 -28.77 -6.72
N GLU A 87 -18.06 -28.82 -6.13
CA GLU A 87 -17.70 -28.01 -4.95
C GLU A 87 -17.68 -26.53 -5.31
N LEU A 88 -17.03 -26.16 -6.43
CA LEU A 88 -16.99 -24.78 -6.94
C LEU A 88 -18.39 -24.24 -7.23
N LYS A 89 -19.25 -25.04 -7.87
CA LYS A 89 -20.65 -24.67 -8.12
C LYS A 89 -21.41 -24.38 -6.83
N GLN A 90 -21.23 -25.19 -5.79
CA GLN A 90 -21.84 -24.95 -4.49
C GLN A 90 -21.29 -23.69 -3.81
N LEU A 91 -19.98 -23.46 -3.88
CA LEU A 91 -19.36 -22.23 -3.38
C LEU A 91 -19.93 -20.98 -4.05
N VAL A 92 -20.02 -20.97 -5.39
CA VAL A 92 -20.59 -19.84 -6.14
C VAL A 92 -22.04 -19.59 -5.75
N GLN A 93 -22.85 -20.64 -5.62
CA GLN A 93 -24.24 -20.51 -5.18
C GLN A 93 -24.36 -19.89 -3.78
N ARG A 94 -23.38 -20.16 -2.90
CA ARG A 94 -23.37 -19.70 -1.52
C ARG A 94 -22.75 -18.31 -1.33
N LEU A 95 -21.65 -18.04 -2.03
CA LEU A 95 -20.75 -16.91 -1.78
C LEU A 95 -20.71 -15.90 -2.94
N GLY A 96 -21.08 -16.32 -4.15
CA GLY A 96 -21.04 -15.49 -5.36
C GLY A 96 -19.67 -15.41 -6.05
N PHE A 97 -18.68 -16.18 -5.60
CA PHE A 97 -17.33 -16.27 -6.16
C PHE A 97 -16.79 -17.70 -6.04
N ASP A 98 -15.77 -18.04 -6.83
CA ASP A 98 -15.09 -19.34 -6.74
C ASP A 98 -14.09 -19.34 -5.58
N HIS A 99 -13.35 -18.24 -5.43
CA HIS A 99 -12.26 -18.16 -4.45
C HIS A 99 -12.09 -16.78 -3.83
N ILE A 100 -11.50 -16.73 -2.63
CA ILE A 100 -11.14 -15.48 -1.95
C ILE A 100 -9.79 -15.57 -1.26
N GLY A 101 -9.06 -14.46 -1.28
CA GLY A 101 -7.81 -14.24 -0.57
C GLY A 101 -7.82 -12.93 0.23
N LEU A 102 -6.98 -12.88 1.26
CA LEU A 102 -6.66 -11.66 2.00
C LEU A 102 -5.38 -11.05 1.44
N VAL A 103 -5.41 -9.79 1.01
CA VAL A 103 -4.24 -9.06 0.52
C VAL A 103 -3.81 -8.07 1.59
N VAL A 104 -2.58 -8.18 2.08
CA VAL A 104 -2.06 -7.31 3.13
C VAL A 104 -0.73 -6.72 2.67
N GLY A 105 -0.56 -5.41 2.82
CA GLY A 105 0.63 -4.75 2.32
C GLY A 105 0.79 -3.32 2.78
N TYR A 106 1.77 -2.63 2.19
CA TYR A 106 2.11 -1.26 2.54
C TYR A 106 2.35 -0.41 1.30
N ILE A 107 1.98 0.87 1.39
CA ILE A 107 2.20 1.84 0.31
C ILE A 107 3.61 2.40 0.42
N THR A 108 4.31 2.39 -0.70
CA THR A 108 5.63 3.00 -0.83
C THR A 108 5.63 4.09 -1.89
N GLU A 109 6.44 5.12 -1.64
CA GLU A 109 6.77 6.13 -2.63
C GLU A 109 8.28 6.27 -2.72
N ARG A 110 8.81 6.30 -3.94
CA ARG A 110 10.23 6.46 -4.21
C ARG A 110 10.42 7.62 -5.19
N GLU A 111 11.24 8.58 -4.79
CA GLU A 111 11.65 9.66 -5.67
C GLU A 111 12.66 9.13 -6.70
N GLY A 112 12.42 9.44 -7.96
CA GLY A 112 13.33 9.17 -9.06
C GLY A 112 14.54 10.10 -9.04
N LYS A 113 15.46 9.88 -9.98
CA LYS A 113 16.62 10.77 -10.14
C LYS A 113 16.15 12.13 -10.64
N LYS A 114 16.52 13.19 -9.93
CA LYS A 114 16.28 14.57 -10.37
C LYS A 114 17.11 14.87 -11.62
N VAL A 115 16.44 15.02 -12.76
CA VAL A 115 17.07 15.41 -14.03
C VAL A 115 16.76 16.88 -14.30
N LYS A 116 17.79 17.68 -14.61
CA LYS A 116 17.63 19.12 -14.89
C LYS A 116 16.63 19.32 -16.02
N GLY A 117 15.65 20.19 -15.80
CA GLY A 117 14.61 20.52 -16.79
C GLY A 117 13.51 19.48 -16.95
N LYS A 118 13.50 18.40 -16.16
CA LYS A 118 12.41 17.42 -16.13
C LYS A 118 11.66 17.45 -14.79
N PRO A 119 10.36 17.12 -14.80
CA PRO A 119 9.60 16.80 -13.59
C PRO A 119 10.32 15.78 -12.71
N LEU A 120 10.20 15.93 -11.39
CA LEU A 120 10.61 14.88 -10.46
C LEU A 120 9.58 13.75 -10.55
N GLU A 121 10.04 12.57 -10.92
CA GLU A 121 9.19 11.38 -10.95
C GLU A 121 9.06 10.80 -9.53
N ILE A 122 7.84 10.49 -9.10
CA ILE A 122 7.55 9.81 -7.83
C ILE A 122 6.86 8.49 -8.17
N ALA A 123 7.58 7.38 -7.98
CA ALA A 123 7.05 6.04 -8.21
C ALA A 123 6.27 5.58 -6.97
N ARG A 124 5.00 5.19 -7.15
CA ARG A 124 4.11 4.69 -6.09
C ARG A 124 3.80 3.21 -6.28
N ASP A 125 3.88 2.47 -5.19
CA ASP A 125 3.72 1.02 -5.20
C ASP A 125 2.95 0.51 -3.97
N PHE A 126 2.18 -0.56 -4.16
CA PHE A 126 1.51 -1.29 -3.09
C PHE A 126 2.15 -2.66 -2.95
N LYS A 127 3.08 -2.77 -2.00
CA LYS A 127 3.84 -4.00 -1.78
C LYS A 127 3.06 -4.89 -0.83
N ALA A 128 2.46 -5.94 -1.39
CA ALA A 128 1.52 -6.78 -0.67
C ALA A 128 1.78 -8.28 -0.88
N VAL A 129 1.20 -9.06 0.02
CA VAL A 129 1.15 -10.51 -0.01
C VAL A 129 -0.32 -10.92 -0.03
N VAL A 130 -0.64 -11.88 -0.88
CA VAL A 130 -1.93 -12.56 -0.89
C VAL A 130 -1.84 -13.77 0.03
N TYR A 131 -2.84 -13.98 0.88
CA TYR A 131 -3.00 -15.13 1.75
C TYR A 131 -4.33 -15.80 1.45
N HIS A 132 -4.31 -17.09 1.13
CA HIS A 132 -5.53 -17.87 0.88
C HIS A 132 -5.28 -19.33 1.26
N MET A 133 -6.33 -20.14 1.23
CA MET A 133 -6.25 -21.58 1.47
C MET A 133 -6.68 -22.31 0.19
N VAL A 134 -6.12 -23.46 -0.11
CA VAL A 134 -6.55 -24.31 -1.24
C VAL A 134 -6.75 -25.74 -0.76
N LYS A 135 -7.53 -26.53 -1.50
CA LYS A 135 -7.61 -27.99 -1.34
C LYS A 135 -6.52 -28.61 -2.20
N ILE A 136 -5.56 -29.32 -1.62
CA ILE A 136 -4.40 -29.87 -2.36
C ILE A 136 -4.56 -31.33 -2.78
N ASP A 137 -5.58 -32.01 -2.26
CA ASP A 137 -5.86 -33.42 -2.55
C ASP A 137 -7.37 -33.64 -2.68
N SER A 138 -7.81 -34.29 -3.77
CA SER A 138 -9.22 -34.54 -4.03
C SER A 138 -9.83 -35.66 -3.17
N GLU A 139 -9.01 -36.64 -2.77
CA GLU A 139 -9.43 -37.84 -2.05
C GLU A 139 -9.41 -37.60 -0.54
N THR A 140 -8.29 -37.15 0.00
CA THR A 140 -8.14 -36.86 1.44
C THR A 140 -8.75 -35.52 1.83
N LYS A 141 -9.03 -34.67 0.84
CA LYS A 141 -9.51 -33.30 1.01
C LYS A 141 -8.54 -32.43 1.82
N GLU A 142 -7.25 -32.74 1.80
CA GLU A 142 -6.25 -31.98 2.54
C GLU A 142 -6.24 -30.50 2.11
N THR A 143 -6.14 -29.58 3.08
CA THR A 143 -6.03 -28.14 2.83
C THR A 143 -4.62 -27.63 3.08
N LYS A 144 -4.28 -26.51 2.43
CA LYS A 144 -3.01 -25.82 2.63
C LYS A 144 -3.18 -24.31 2.61
N ALA A 145 -2.56 -23.63 3.57
CA ALA A 145 -2.42 -22.18 3.55
C ALA A 145 -1.32 -21.79 2.54
N ILE A 146 -1.69 -20.97 1.57
CA ILE A 146 -0.82 -20.45 0.51
C ILE A 146 -0.61 -18.95 0.72
N HIS A 147 0.59 -18.49 0.39
CA HIS A 147 0.88 -17.08 0.29
C HIS A 147 1.87 -16.79 -0.83
N HIS A 148 1.63 -15.69 -1.55
CA HIS A 148 2.51 -15.21 -2.61
C HIS A 148 2.54 -13.68 -2.65
N THR A 149 3.58 -13.12 -3.26
CA THR A 149 3.61 -11.68 -3.55
C THR A 149 2.46 -11.33 -4.48
N TYR A 150 1.67 -10.32 -4.11
CA TYR A 150 0.58 -9.83 -4.93
C TYR A 150 1.11 -9.29 -6.27
N ASP A 151 0.69 -9.90 -7.37
CA ASP A 151 1.12 -9.54 -8.72
C ASP A 151 -0.08 -9.46 -9.67
N PRO A 152 -0.69 -8.27 -9.79
CA PRO A 152 -1.81 -8.05 -10.69
C PRO A 152 -1.38 -7.59 -12.10
N THR A 153 -0.11 -7.81 -12.49
CA THR A 153 0.41 -7.34 -13.78
C THR A 153 -0.41 -7.91 -14.95
N PRO A 154 -1.02 -7.09 -15.81
CA PRO A 154 -1.88 -7.58 -16.89
C PRO A 154 -1.19 -8.60 -17.81
N GLY A 155 -1.88 -9.71 -18.08
CA GLY A 155 -1.42 -10.76 -18.99
C GLY A 155 -0.23 -11.62 -18.52
N LYS A 156 0.32 -11.36 -17.32
CA LYS A 156 1.49 -12.08 -16.80
C LYS A 156 1.33 -12.47 -15.33
N GLY A 157 0.81 -11.56 -14.53
CA GLY A 157 0.67 -11.72 -13.09
C GLY A 157 -0.30 -12.84 -12.71
N LYS A 158 -0.05 -13.43 -11.54
CA LYS A 158 -0.90 -14.49 -10.98
C LYS A 158 -2.28 -13.97 -10.59
N ASP A 159 -2.36 -12.70 -10.22
CA ASP A 159 -3.56 -12.03 -9.74
C ASP A 159 -4.15 -11.08 -10.80
N ALA A 160 -3.76 -11.24 -12.07
CA ALA A 160 -4.17 -10.36 -13.15
C ALA A 160 -5.69 -10.44 -13.41
N GLY A 161 -6.35 -9.28 -13.45
CA GLY A 161 -7.79 -9.17 -13.70
C GLY A 161 -8.69 -9.44 -12.49
N LEU A 162 -8.10 -9.73 -11.32
CA LEU A 162 -8.84 -9.93 -10.08
C LEU A 162 -9.20 -8.60 -9.42
N ILE A 163 -10.28 -8.63 -8.64
CA ILE A 163 -10.88 -7.42 -8.06
C ILE A 163 -10.50 -7.31 -6.59
N LEU A 164 -9.87 -6.19 -6.22
CA LEU A 164 -9.66 -5.82 -4.81
C LEU A 164 -10.93 -5.18 -4.24
N LYS A 165 -11.29 -5.62 -3.03
CA LYS A 165 -12.30 -4.96 -2.20
C LYS A 165 -11.64 -4.40 -0.95
N TRP A 166 -11.94 -3.14 -0.64
CA TRP A 166 -11.39 -2.46 0.53
C TRP A 166 -11.72 -3.21 1.83
N GLY A 167 -10.70 -3.46 2.64
CA GLY A 167 -10.84 -4.03 3.97
C GLY A 167 -10.65 -2.98 5.06
N GLY A 168 -9.50 -2.31 5.06
CA GLY A 168 -9.17 -1.31 6.06
C GLY A 168 -7.69 -0.96 6.13
N GLN A 169 -7.36 -0.09 7.09
CA GLN A 169 -5.98 0.15 7.51
C GLN A 169 -5.53 -0.93 8.49
N THR A 170 -4.22 -1.23 8.49
CA THR A 170 -3.61 -2.14 9.46
C THR A 170 -2.23 -1.64 9.88
N THR A 171 -1.40 -2.48 10.49
CA THR A 171 -0.05 -2.13 10.94
C THR A 171 0.95 -3.18 10.51
N LYS A 172 2.24 -2.80 10.43
CA LYS A 172 3.35 -3.74 10.22
C LYS A 172 3.32 -4.92 11.19
N LYS A 173 3.00 -4.66 12.46
CA LYS A 173 2.92 -5.72 13.48
C LYS A 173 1.82 -6.73 13.13
N LYS A 174 0.63 -6.25 12.78
CA LYS A 174 -0.50 -7.11 12.39
C LYS A 174 -0.21 -7.89 11.10
N ASP A 175 0.30 -7.23 10.06
CA ASP A 175 0.75 -7.87 8.80
C ASP A 175 1.71 -9.04 9.05
N SER A 176 2.72 -8.84 9.91
CA SER A 176 3.69 -9.88 10.24
C SER A 176 3.11 -11.13 10.90
N THR A 177 1.88 -11.07 11.42
CA THR A 177 1.20 -12.22 12.07
C THR A 177 0.31 -13.02 11.13
N VAL A 178 -0.02 -12.49 9.94
CA VAL A 178 -1.03 -13.09 9.05
C VAL A 178 -0.59 -14.45 8.53
N LYS A 179 0.68 -14.56 8.12
CA LYS A 179 1.28 -15.82 7.67
C LYS A 179 1.14 -16.92 8.73
N THR A 180 1.55 -16.60 9.97
CA THR A 180 1.44 -17.54 11.10
C THR A 180 0.00 -17.91 11.37
N ALA A 181 -0.92 -16.94 11.36
CA ALA A 181 -2.34 -17.21 11.57
C ALA A 181 -2.93 -18.14 10.49
N GLY A 182 -2.47 -18.04 9.24
CA GLY A 182 -2.86 -18.96 8.18
C GLY A 182 -2.36 -20.39 8.42
N THR A 183 -1.09 -20.54 8.80
CA THR A 183 -0.54 -21.87 9.17
C THR A 183 -1.26 -22.46 10.38
N ASP A 184 -1.49 -21.66 11.42
CA ASP A 184 -2.17 -22.07 12.64
C ASP A 184 -3.63 -22.48 12.37
N TYR A 185 -4.31 -21.83 11.42
CA TYR A 185 -5.67 -22.20 11.05
C TYR A 185 -5.73 -23.66 10.59
N VAL A 186 -4.89 -24.02 9.62
CA VAL A 186 -4.81 -25.39 9.07
C VAL A 186 -4.39 -26.40 10.14
N ALA A 187 -3.38 -26.05 10.96
CA ALA A 187 -2.86 -26.93 12.01
C ALA A 187 -3.88 -27.19 13.15
N ASN A 188 -4.79 -26.26 13.41
CA ASN A 188 -5.75 -26.35 14.52
C ASN A 188 -7.12 -26.86 14.07
N GLY A 189 -7.14 -28.00 13.36
CA GLY A 189 -8.37 -28.73 13.04
C GLY A 189 -9.06 -28.32 11.73
N HIS A 190 -8.41 -27.51 10.89
CA HIS A 190 -8.93 -27.11 9.58
C HIS A 190 -8.10 -27.69 8.42
N SER A 191 -7.52 -28.87 8.61
CA SER A 191 -6.72 -29.58 7.60
C SER A 191 -7.55 -30.31 6.54
N THR A 192 -8.87 -30.41 6.70
CA THR A 192 -9.77 -31.12 5.78
C THR A 192 -10.82 -30.18 5.21
N TYR A 193 -10.86 -30.04 3.90
CA TYR A 193 -11.72 -29.13 3.16
C TYR A 193 -13.20 -29.50 3.28
N SER A 194 -14.04 -28.47 3.43
CA SER A 194 -15.50 -28.58 3.43
C SER A 194 -16.11 -27.30 2.86
N VAL A 195 -16.95 -27.44 1.83
CA VAL A 195 -17.71 -26.31 1.25
C VAL A 195 -18.52 -25.58 2.34
N ASP A 196 -19.05 -26.30 3.32
CA ASP A 196 -19.98 -25.73 4.31
C ASP A 196 -19.30 -25.10 5.53
N SER A 197 -18.10 -25.56 5.88
CA SER A 197 -17.51 -25.29 7.20
C SER A 197 -15.99 -25.09 7.23
N ASN A 198 -15.28 -25.35 6.13
CA ASN A 198 -13.83 -25.15 6.02
C ASN A 198 -13.42 -24.92 4.56
N ASN A 199 -13.77 -23.74 4.04
CA ASN A 199 -13.43 -23.30 2.69
C ASN A 199 -12.57 -22.02 2.73
N CYS A 200 -12.23 -21.49 1.55
CA CYS A 200 -11.41 -20.28 1.40
C CYS A 200 -11.98 -19.05 2.11
N ASN A 201 -13.30 -18.90 2.18
CA ASN A 201 -13.96 -17.80 2.88
C ASN A 201 -13.87 -17.95 4.40
N ASP A 202 -14.01 -19.16 4.93
CA ASP A 202 -13.84 -19.42 6.37
C ASP A 202 -12.41 -19.10 6.80
N PHE A 203 -11.43 -19.55 6.00
CA PHE A 203 -10.02 -19.22 6.19
C PHE A 203 -9.79 -17.71 6.21
N VAL A 204 -10.20 -17.00 5.15
CA VAL A 204 -10.02 -15.53 5.04
C VAL A 204 -10.71 -14.81 6.19
N THR A 205 -11.93 -15.22 6.56
CA THR A 205 -12.67 -14.65 7.69
C THR A 205 -11.92 -14.83 9.02
N ALA A 206 -11.30 -16.00 9.23
CA ALA A 206 -10.52 -16.27 10.43
C ALA A 206 -9.24 -15.41 10.49
N ILE A 207 -8.45 -15.37 9.42
CA ILE A 207 -7.16 -14.65 9.42
C ILE A 207 -7.34 -13.13 9.34
N LYS A 208 -8.43 -12.63 8.73
CA LYS A 208 -8.75 -11.20 8.64
C LYS A 208 -8.87 -10.54 10.00
N LYS A 209 -9.28 -11.28 11.04
CA LYS A 209 -9.32 -10.81 12.44
C LYS A 209 -7.96 -10.37 12.97
N LYS A 210 -6.85 -10.78 12.34
CA LYS A 210 -5.49 -10.38 12.74
C LYS A 210 -5.08 -9.03 12.18
N VAL A 211 -5.73 -8.55 11.12
CA VAL A 211 -5.41 -7.28 10.45
C VAL A 211 -6.38 -6.15 10.77
N GLN A 212 -7.61 -6.47 11.19
CA GLN A 212 -8.55 -5.53 11.80
C GLN A 212 -8.01 -5.01 13.12
#